data_AF-A0A0G4L2T7-F1
#
_entry.id   AF-A0A0G4L2T7-F1
#
_cell.length_a   1.000
_cell.length_b   1.000
_cell.length_c   1.000
_cell.angle_alpha   90.00
_cell.angle_beta   90.00
_cell.angle_gamma   90.00
#
_symmetry.space_group_name_H-M   'P 1'
#
loop_
_entity.id
_entity.type
_entity.pdbx_description
1 polymer ?
#
loop_
_entity_poly.entity_id
_entity_poly.type
_entity_poly.pdbx_seq_one_letter_code
_entity_poly.pdbx_strand_id
1 'polypeptide(L)'
;MAATISFLLAFQYGGVEHAWDSSVVIGLIVGFVLMAIAFGVLQWYQGERSMIAPRLIKDRTLYISSIYMFFYAGAYFTLIYYLPIYFQSVDNQSPTQSGVRNLPLIIGVTIATVSSGISITMYGHYTPILVVSAAVSTVAAGLIYTLDIGSGSGEWIGYQALAGLSWGA
;
A
#
# COMPACT_ATOMS: atom_id res chain seq x y z
N MET A 1 15.91 6.57 3.62
CA MET A 1 15.87 5.10 3.87
C MET A 1 16.13 4.77 5.34
N ALA A 2 17.26 5.15 5.94
CA ALA A 2 17.54 4.88 7.37
C ALA A 2 16.44 5.39 8.33
N ALA A 3 15.96 6.63 8.16
CA ALA A 3 14.85 7.16 8.95
C ALA A 3 13.59 6.28 8.88
N THR A 4 13.17 5.90 7.68
CA THR A 4 12.00 5.04 7.45
C THR A 4 12.17 3.66 8.09
N ILE A 5 13.38 3.07 8.00
CA ILE A 5 13.68 1.77 8.62
C ILE A 5 13.61 1.88 10.15
N SER A 6 14.21 2.91 10.75
CA SER A 6 14.13 3.13 12.20
C SER A 6 12.70 3.33 12.69
N PHE A 7 11.89 4.06 11.93
CA PHE A 7 10.47 4.21 12.22
C PHE A 7 9.73 2.87 12.16
N LEU A 8 9.86 2.12 11.06
CA LEU A 8 9.19 0.83 10.89
C LEU A 8 9.61 -0.18 11.96
N LEU A 9 10.90 -0.27 12.29
CA LEU A 9 11.40 -1.17 13.34
C LEU A 9 10.89 -0.79 14.74
N ALA A 10 10.79 0.51 15.04
CA ALA A 10 10.25 0.95 16.32
C ALA A 10 8.82 0.44 16.54
N PHE A 11 7.97 0.54 15.52
CA PHE A 11 6.58 0.07 15.58
C PHE A 11 6.46 -1.45 15.47
N GLN A 12 7.36 -2.11 14.75
CA GLN A 12 7.39 -3.57 14.64
C GLN A 12 7.77 -4.25 15.97
N TYR A 13 8.77 -3.71 16.68
CA TYR A 13 9.25 -4.27 17.95
C TYR A 13 8.45 -3.80 19.15
N GLY A 14 7.90 -2.57 19.09
CA GLY A 14 7.15 -1.96 20.18
C GLY A 14 5.91 -2.78 20.57
N GLY A 15 5.92 -3.30 21.80
CA GLY A 15 4.80 -4.05 22.37
C GLY A 15 4.72 -5.53 21.96
N VAL A 16 5.57 -5.99 21.04
CA VAL A 16 5.63 -7.39 20.60
C VAL A 16 6.90 -8.07 21.14
N GLU A 17 8.07 -7.57 20.73
CA GLU A 17 9.37 -8.15 21.10
C GLU A 17 10.04 -7.36 22.23
N HIS A 18 9.80 -6.05 22.28
CA HIS A 18 10.29 -5.15 23.32
C HIS A 18 9.17 -4.30 23.88
N ALA A 19 9.18 -4.07 25.20
CA ALA A 19 8.28 -3.10 25.81
C ALA A 19 8.47 -1.72 25.17
N TRP A 20 7.41 -0.91 25.10
CA TRP A 20 7.46 0.45 24.57
C TRP A 20 8.48 1.35 25.29
N ASP A 21 8.73 1.06 26.57
CA ASP A 21 9.71 1.75 27.42
C ASP A 21 11.14 1.19 27.29
N SER A 22 11.36 0.25 26.36
CA SER A 22 12.70 -0.27 26.10
C SER A 22 13.59 0.78 25.45
N SER A 23 14.86 0.80 25.85
CA SER A 23 15.89 1.66 25.27
C SER A 23 16.04 1.47 23.76
N VAL A 24 15.74 0.26 23.25
CA VAL A 24 15.75 -0.05 21.81
C VAL A 24 14.65 0.71 21.08
N VAL A 25 13.40 0.67 21.57
CA VAL A 25 12.24 1.31 20.92
C VAL A 25 12.36 2.83 20.98
N ILE A 26 12.70 3.37 22.15
CA ILE A 26 12.91 4.81 22.34
C ILE A 26 14.09 5.28 21.48
N GLY A 27 15.20 4.53 21.45
CA GLY A 27 16.37 4.85 20.64
C GLY A 27 16.05 4.89 19.14
N LEU A 28 15.22 3.97 18.64
CA LEU A 28 14.77 3.96 17.24
C LEU A 28 13.86 5.15 16.92
N ILE A 29 12.94 5.54 17.81
CA ILE A 29 12.08 6.71 17.64
C ILE A 29 12.91 8.00 17.64
N VAL A 30 13.81 8.15 18.61
CA VAL A 30 14.70 9.32 18.69
C VAL A 30 15.61 9.38 17.45
N GLY A 31 16.17 8.24 17.04
CA GLY A 31 16.96 8.13 15.81
C GLY A 31 16.18 8.56 14.57
N PHE A 32 14.92 8.12 14.45
CA PHE A 32 14.02 8.57 13.38
C PHE A 32 13.83 10.09 13.40
N VAL A 33 13.50 10.68 14.55
CA VAL A 33 13.27 12.13 14.68
C VAL A 33 14.54 12.92 14.30
N LEU A 34 15.70 12.53 14.81
CA LEU A 34 16.96 13.19 14.50
C LEU A 34 17.31 13.11 13.01
N MET A 35 17.15 11.93 12.40
CA MET A 35 17.38 11.76 10.96
C MET A 35 16.37 12.53 10.11
N ALA A 36 15.10 12.61 10.54
CA ALA A 36 14.07 13.39 9.86
C ALA A 36 14.36 14.90 9.91
N ILE A 37 14.80 15.41 11.06
CA ILE A 37 15.24 16.82 11.21
C ILE A 37 16.46 17.08 10.33
N ALA A 38 17.48 16.22 10.39
CA ALA A 38 18.67 16.34 9.56
C ALA A 38 18.32 16.34 8.07
N PHE A 39 17.40 15.49 7.65
CA PHE A 39 16.88 15.47 6.29
C PHE A 39 16.19 16.79 5.94
N GLY A 40 15.30 17.31 6.80
CA GLY A 40 14.62 18.58 6.58
C GLY A 40 15.58 19.77 6.45
N VAL A 41 16.58 19.85 7.33
CA VAL A 41 17.63 20.89 7.27
C VAL A 41 18.42 20.78 5.97
N LEU A 42 18.76 19.55 5.55
CA LEU A 42 19.51 19.31 4.32
C LEU A 42 18.68 19.61 3.06
N GLN A 43 17.37 19.35 3.07
CA GLN A 43 16.46 19.78 2.00
C GLN A 43 16.40 21.31 1.92
N TRP A 44 16.28 21.99 3.07
CA TRP A 44 16.23 23.45 3.12
C TRP A 44 17.55 24.08 2.63
N TYR A 45 18.70 23.57 3.06
CA TYR A 45 20.01 24.05 2.64
C TYR A 45 20.26 23.85 1.13
N GLN A 46 19.78 22.75 0.55
CA GLN A 46 19.99 22.46 -0.88
C GLN A 46 19.00 23.18 -1.82
N GLY A 47 17.91 23.76 -1.32
CA GLY A 47 16.98 24.55 -2.11
C GLY A 47 16.43 23.80 -3.33
N GLU A 48 16.66 24.32 -4.54
CA GLU A 48 16.20 23.71 -5.81
C GLU A 48 17.00 22.47 -6.25
N ARG A 49 18.17 22.21 -5.64
CA ARG A 49 18.93 20.95 -5.86
C ARG A 49 18.53 19.84 -4.89
N SER A 50 17.55 20.11 -4.03
CA SER A 50 17.07 19.15 -3.05
C SER A 50 16.31 18.00 -3.71
N MET A 51 16.28 16.87 -3.03
CA MET A 51 15.63 15.64 -3.53
C MET A 51 14.12 15.85 -3.75
N ILE A 52 13.49 16.70 -2.93
CA ILE A 52 12.11 17.12 -3.07
C ILE A 52 12.12 18.63 -3.25
N ALA A 53 12.15 19.09 -4.50
CA ALA A 53 12.17 20.52 -4.81
C ALA A 53 10.99 21.22 -4.10
N PRO A 54 11.20 22.31 -3.34
CA PRO A 54 10.13 22.96 -2.57
C PRO A 54 8.93 23.42 -3.41
N ARG A 55 9.16 23.71 -4.70
CA ARG A 55 8.10 24.01 -5.67
C ARG A 55 7.10 22.88 -5.88
N LEU A 56 7.56 21.61 -5.82
CA LEU A 56 6.71 20.43 -5.92
C LEU A 56 5.79 20.30 -4.70
N ILE A 57 6.29 20.63 -3.51
CA ILE A 57 5.49 20.62 -2.26
C ILE A 57 4.34 21.63 -2.32
N LYS A 58 4.52 22.73 -3.07
CA LYS A 58 3.47 23.75 -3.28
C LYS A 58 2.48 23.38 -4.40
N ASP A 59 2.75 22.32 -5.16
CA ASP A 59 1.84 21.87 -6.21
C ASP A 59 0.66 21.12 -5.58
N ARG A 60 -0.55 21.67 -5.77
CA ARG A 60 -1.80 21.07 -5.32
C ARG A 60 -1.97 19.66 -5.85
N THR A 61 -1.52 19.40 -7.08
CA THR A 61 -1.61 18.09 -7.74
C THR A 61 -0.82 17.05 -6.97
N LEU A 62 0.43 17.38 -6.59
CA LEU A 62 1.28 16.47 -5.84
C LEU A 62 0.70 16.14 -4.47
N TYR A 63 0.20 17.15 -3.76
CA TYR A 63 -0.39 16.97 -2.44
C TYR A 63 -1.62 16.05 -2.50
N ILE A 64 -2.53 16.28 -3.47
CA ILE A 64 -3.72 15.45 -3.66
C ILE A 64 -3.34 14.02 -4.07
N SER A 65 -2.40 13.85 -5.00
CA SER A 65 -1.90 12.53 -5.41
C SER A 65 -1.23 11.78 -4.26
N SER A 66 -0.52 12.47 -3.36
CA SER A 66 0.11 11.87 -2.20
C SER A 66 -0.92 11.34 -1.20
N ILE A 67 -1.97 12.13 -0.92
CA ILE A 67 -3.08 11.69 -0.06
C ILE A 67 -3.81 10.50 -0.68
N TYR A 68 -4.12 10.57 -1.98
CA TYR A 68 -4.71 9.46 -2.72
C TYR A 68 -3.88 8.19 -2.55
N MET A 69 -2.57 8.28 -2.79
CA MET A 69 -1.68 7.13 -2.74
C MET A 69 -1.54 6.55 -1.33
N PHE A 70 -1.61 7.39 -0.29
CA PHE A 70 -1.61 6.95 1.10
C PHE A 70 -2.80 6.01 1.39
N PHE A 71 -4.02 6.43 1.04
CA PHE A 71 -5.22 5.59 1.24
C PHE A 71 -5.22 4.37 0.32
N TYR A 72 -4.84 4.56 -0.94
CA TYR A 72 -4.82 3.50 -1.94
C TYR A 72 -3.83 2.38 -1.57
N ALA A 73 -2.59 2.73 -1.25
CA ALA A 73 -1.57 1.78 -0.84
C ALA A 73 -1.90 1.14 0.51
N GLY A 74 -2.43 1.90 1.48
CA GLY A 74 -2.84 1.36 2.77
C GLY A 74 -3.91 0.27 2.64
N ALA A 75 -4.93 0.50 1.83
CA ALA A 75 -5.96 -0.48 1.55
C ALA A 75 -5.41 -1.71 0.80
N TYR A 76 -4.55 -1.48 -0.21
CA TYR A 76 -3.90 -2.54 -0.97
C TYR A 76 -3.06 -3.48 -0.11
N PHE A 77 -2.16 -2.91 0.71
CA PHE A 77 -1.30 -3.70 1.59
C PHE A 77 -2.10 -4.41 2.68
N THR A 78 -3.18 -3.81 3.18
CA THR A 78 -4.06 -4.52 4.11
C THR A 78 -4.60 -5.78 3.45
N LEU A 79 -5.15 -5.69 2.24
CA LEU A 79 -5.71 -6.86 1.59
C LEU A 79 -4.64 -7.92 1.26
N ILE A 80 -3.49 -7.50 0.71
CA ILE A 80 -2.47 -8.45 0.24
C ILE A 80 -1.91 -9.33 1.37
N TYR A 81 -1.86 -8.81 2.61
CA TYR A 81 -1.40 -9.56 3.77
C TYR A 81 -2.52 -10.34 4.47
N TYR A 82 -3.70 -9.75 4.62
CA TYR A 82 -4.80 -10.40 5.34
C TYR A 82 -5.49 -11.50 4.54
N LEU A 83 -5.51 -11.41 3.21
CA LEU A 83 -6.20 -12.41 2.39
C LEU A 83 -5.52 -13.79 2.42
N PRO A 84 -4.17 -13.90 2.34
CA PRO A 84 -3.51 -15.17 2.59
C PRO A 84 -3.72 -15.70 4.02
N ILE A 85 -3.77 -14.80 5.02
CA ILE A 85 -4.02 -15.15 6.42
C ILE A 85 -5.45 -15.67 6.59
N TYR A 86 -6.43 -15.09 5.90
CA TYR A 86 -7.81 -15.55 5.85
C TYR A 86 -7.89 -16.98 5.32
N PHE A 87 -7.27 -17.27 4.16
CA PHE A 87 -7.29 -18.64 3.63
C PHE A 87 -6.57 -19.66 4.51
N GLN A 88 -5.50 -19.26 5.21
CA GLN A 88 -4.77 -20.14 6.11
C GLN A 88 -5.54 -20.39 7.42
N SER A 89 -6.14 -19.35 7.99
CA SER A 89 -6.73 -19.41 9.34
C SER A 89 -8.20 -19.83 9.32
N VAL A 90 -8.97 -19.39 8.31
CA VAL A 90 -10.41 -19.64 8.20
C VAL A 90 -10.69 -20.90 7.39
N ASP A 91 -10.09 -21.00 6.20
CA ASP A 91 -10.29 -22.15 5.30
C ASP A 91 -9.33 -23.32 5.56
N ASN A 92 -8.50 -23.24 6.61
CA ASN A 92 -7.48 -24.24 6.99
C ASN A 92 -6.60 -24.69 5.82
N GLN A 93 -6.30 -23.79 4.88
CA GLN A 93 -5.47 -24.12 3.73
C GLN A 93 -3.99 -24.11 4.11
N SER A 94 -3.20 -24.96 3.45
CA SER A 94 -1.75 -24.89 3.57
C SER A 94 -1.23 -23.54 3.06
N PRO A 95 -0.07 -23.06 3.54
CA PRO A 95 0.53 -21.81 3.05
C PRO A 95 0.71 -21.80 1.51
N THR A 96 1.09 -22.95 0.94
CA THR A 96 1.22 -23.12 -0.51
C THR A 96 -0.11 -22.92 -1.23
N GLN A 97 -1.19 -23.53 -0.72
CA GLN A 97 -2.50 -23.43 -1.35
C GLN A 97 -3.12 -22.04 -1.18
N SER A 98 -2.89 -21.38 -0.04
CA SER A 98 -3.26 -19.98 0.18
C SER A 98 -2.58 -19.04 -0.81
N GLY A 99 -1.29 -19.26 -1.09
CA GLY A 99 -0.57 -18.53 -2.15
C GLY A 99 -1.18 -18.73 -3.53
N VAL A 100 -1.53 -19.96 -3.90
CA VAL A 100 -2.23 -20.26 -5.16
C VAL A 100 -3.58 -19.55 -5.23
N ARG A 101 -4.33 -19.49 -4.12
CA ARG A 101 -5.62 -18.77 -4.04
C ARG A 101 -5.48 -17.25 -4.08
N ASN A 102 -4.28 -16.70 -3.96
CA ASN A 102 -4.03 -15.27 -4.11
C ASN A 102 -3.63 -14.88 -5.56
N LEU A 103 -3.46 -15.87 -6.45
CA LEU A 103 -3.11 -15.63 -7.85
C LEU A 103 -4.09 -14.74 -8.60
N PRO A 104 -5.43 -14.85 -8.44
CA PRO A 104 -6.36 -13.98 -9.15
C PRO A 104 -6.10 -12.50 -8.88
N LEU A 105 -5.79 -12.14 -7.63
CA LEU A 105 -5.42 -10.78 -7.26
C LEU A 105 -4.13 -10.34 -7.99
N ILE A 106 -3.06 -11.14 -7.91
CA ILE A 106 -1.75 -10.79 -8.48
C ILE A 106 -1.83 -10.67 -10.01
N ILE A 107 -2.52 -11.59 -10.66
CA ILE A 107 -2.72 -11.58 -12.12
C ILE A 107 -3.55 -10.35 -12.52
N GLY A 108 -4.62 -10.05 -11.79
CA GLY A 108 -5.43 -8.85 -12.01
C GLY A 108 -4.61 -7.57 -11.91
N VAL A 109 -3.80 -7.43 -10.86
CA VAL A 109 -2.88 -6.29 -10.68
C VAL A 109 -1.91 -6.18 -11.85
N THR A 110 -1.30 -7.29 -12.26
CA THR A 110 -0.31 -7.30 -13.35
C THR A 110 -0.93 -6.83 -14.67
N ILE A 111 -2.11 -7.36 -15.02
CA ILE A 111 -2.82 -6.98 -16.24
C ILE A 111 -3.20 -5.50 -16.20
N ALA A 112 -3.76 -5.04 -15.07
CA ALA A 112 -4.16 -3.64 -14.92
C ALA A 112 -2.98 -2.67 -14.94
N THR A 113 -1.83 -3.04 -14.38
CA THR A 113 -0.62 -2.21 -14.40
C THR A 113 -0.11 -1.98 -15.82
N VAL A 114 -0.15 -3.02 -16.65
CA VAL A 114 0.26 -2.92 -18.05
C VAL A 114 -0.78 -2.12 -18.86
N SER A 115 -2.07 -2.39 -18.66
CA SER A 115 -3.13 -1.72 -19.41
C SER A 115 -3.28 -0.24 -19.04
N SER A 116 -3.11 0.13 -17.77
CA SER A 116 -3.10 1.52 -17.32
C SER A 116 -1.90 2.26 -17.86
N GLY A 117 -0.70 1.66 -17.84
CA GLY A 117 0.51 2.24 -18.44
C GLY A 117 0.36 2.53 -19.93
N ILE A 118 -0.19 1.59 -20.70
CA ILE A 118 -0.48 1.79 -22.14
C ILE A 118 -1.52 2.89 -22.33
N SER A 119 -2.59 2.88 -21.54
CA SER A 119 -3.70 3.85 -21.64
C SER A 119 -3.24 5.27 -21.31
N ILE A 120 -2.44 5.45 -20.25
CA ILE A 120 -1.85 6.75 -19.90
C ILE A 120 -0.92 7.24 -21.02
N THR A 121 -0.13 6.34 -21.61
CA THR A 121 0.78 6.68 -22.72
C THR A 121 0.02 7.11 -23.97
N MET A 122 -1.13 6.48 -24.25
CA MET A 122 -1.94 6.77 -25.45
C MET A 122 -2.81 8.03 -25.29
N TYR A 123 -3.49 8.18 -24.16
CA TYR A 123 -4.45 9.26 -23.92
C TYR A 123 -3.86 10.49 -23.21
N GLY A 124 -2.68 10.36 -22.58
CA GLY A 124 -2.00 11.45 -21.88
C GLY A 124 -2.64 11.90 -20.56
N HIS A 125 -3.77 11.30 -20.15
CA HIS A 125 -4.54 11.69 -18.96
C HIS A 125 -4.60 10.55 -17.93
N TYR A 126 -3.96 10.74 -16.79
CA TYR A 126 -3.95 9.75 -15.69
C TYR A 126 -5.10 9.94 -14.68
N THR A 127 -5.61 11.17 -14.54
CA THR A 127 -6.64 11.50 -13.54
C THR A 127 -7.92 10.66 -13.65
N PRO A 128 -8.49 10.41 -14.85
CA PRO A 128 -9.69 9.57 -14.97
C PRO A 128 -9.45 8.14 -14.50
N ILE A 129 -8.27 7.59 -14.77
CA ILE A 129 -7.90 6.22 -14.36
C ILE A 129 -7.85 6.14 -12.84
N LEU A 130 -7.22 7.11 -12.16
CA LEU A 130 -7.15 7.15 -10.70
C LEU A 130 -8.54 7.19 -10.02
N VAL A 131 -9.47 7.95 -10.58
CA VAL A 131 -10.83 8.08 -10.02
C VAL A 131 -11.61 6.78 -10.22
N VAL A 132 -11.53 6.19 -11.41
CA VAL A 132 -12.19 4.91 -11.71
C VAL A 132 -11.60 3.80 -10.86
N SER A 133 -10.28 3.70 -10.75
CA SER A 133 -9.62 2.66 -9.95
C SER A 133 -9.97 2.78 -8.47
N ALA A 134 -10.05 3.99 -7.91
CA ALA A 134 -10.47 4.20 -6.53
C ALA A 134 -11.95 3.83 -6.27
N ALA A 135 -12.84 4.14 -7.21
CA ALA A 135 -14.24 3.74 -7.10
C ALA A 135 -14.38 2.21 -7.14
N VAL A 136 -13.71 1.56 -8.10
CA VAL A 136 -13.76 0.10 -8.24
C VAL A 136 -13.08 -0.60 -7.06
N SER A 137 -11.97 -0.06 -6.53
CA SER A 137 -11.28 -0.65 -5.38
C SER A 137 -12.11 -0.56 -4.10
N THR A 138 -12.89 0.52 -3.93
CA THR A 138 -13.84 0.63 -2.80
C THR A 138 -14.94 -0.43 -2.90
N VAL A 139 -15.49 -0.64 -4.10
CA VAL A 139 -16.50 -1.70 -4.32
C VAL A 139 -15.89 -3.09 -4.11
N ALA A 140 -14.70 -3.33 -4.64
CA ALA A 140 -14.01 -4.60 -4.50
C ALA A 140 -13.66 -4.91 -3.03
N ALA A 141 -13.20 -3.92 -2.27
CA ALA A 141 -12.95 -4.06 -0.83
C ALA A 141 -14.26 -4.37 -0.07
N GLY A 142 -15.37 -3.73 -0.44
CA GLY A 142 -16.70 -4.03 0.12
C GLY A 142 -17.15 -5.46 -0.18
N LEU A 143 -16.94 -5.96 -1.40
CA LEU A 143 -17.26 -7.34 -1.76
C LEU A 143 -16.39 -8.34 -0.99
N ILE A 144 -15.09 -8.08 -0.88
CA ILE A 144 -14.19 -8.95 -0.11
C ILE A 144 -14.57 -8.97 1.36
N TYR A 145 -15.02 -7.85 1.92
CA TYR A 145 -15.50 -7.79 3.31
C TYR A 145 -16.72 -8.70 3.56
N THR A 146 -17.50 -9.03 2.52
CA THR A 146 -18.64 -9.96 2.63
C THR A 146 -18.26 -11.44 2.57
N LEU A 147 -16.98 -11.77 2.38
CA LEU A 147 -16.52 -13.15 2.45
C LEU A 147 -16.72 -13.70 3.86
N ASP A 148 -17.35 -14.87 3.93
CA ASP A 148 -17.63 -15.57 5.19
C ASP A 148 -17.19 -17.03 5.07
N ILE A 149 -17.23 -17.74 6.20
CA ILE A 149 -16.85 -19.14 6.32
C ILE A 149 -17.74 -19.96 5.37
N GLY A 150 -17.14 -20.54 4.33
CA GLY A 150 -17.85 -21.35 3.32
C GLY A 150 -18.19 -20.62 2.02
N SER A 151 -17.73 -19.39 1.81
CA SER A 151 -17.84 -18.71 0.51
C SER A 151 -17.31 -19.55 -0.65
N GLY A 152 -18.05 -19.57 -1.75
CA GLY A 152 -17.76 -20.41 -2.90
C GLY A 152 -16.49 -19.98 -3.63
N SER A 153 -15.87 -20.90 -4.38
CA SER A 153 -14.65 -20.58 -5.13
C SER A 153 -14.82 -19.46 -6.15
N GLY A 154 -16.01 -19.34 -6.74
CA GLY A 154 -16.33 -18.26 -7.68
C GLY A 154 -16.36 -16.86 -7.03
N GLU A 155 -16.79 -16.76 -5.77
CA GLU A 155 -16.94 -15.48 -5.07
C GLU A 155 -15.57 -14.88 -4.76
N TRP A 156 -14.69 -15.63 -4.08
CA TRP A 156 -13.38 -15.10 -3.74
C TRP A 156 -12.49 -14.88 -4.97
N ILE A 157 -12.60 -15.71 -6.02
CA ILE A 157 -11.87 -15.49 -7.29
C ILE A 157 -12.36 -14.21 -7.97
N GLY A 158 -13.68 -14.04 -8.10
CA GLY A 158 -14.27 -12.88 -8.78
C GLY A 158 -13.97 -11.58 -8.06
N TYR A 159 -14.09 -11.57 -6.73
CA TYR A 159 -13.81 -10.39 -5.92
C TYR A 159 -12.33 -10.02 -5.95
N GLN A 160 -11.42 -11.01 -5.89
CA GLN A 160 -9.99 -10.79 -6.05
C GLN A 160 -9.61 -10.30 -7.44
N ALA A 161 -10.23 -10.82 -8.50
CA ALA A 161 -9.95 -10.37 -9.86
C ALA A 161 -10.35 -8.89 -10.03
N LEU A 162 -11.53 -8.50 -9.53
CA LEU A 162 -11.99 -7.11 -9.54
C LEU A 162 -11.06 -6.21 -8.70
N ALA A 163 -10.70 -6.66 -7.50
CA ALA A 163 -9.73 -5.99 -6.63
C ALA A 163 -8.39 -5.80 -7.34
N GLY A 164 -7.86 -6.84 -7.97
CA GLY A 164 -6.58 -6.80 -8.66
C GLY A 164 -6.63 -5.82 -9.84
N LEU A 165 -7.69 -5.85 -10.64
CA LEU A 165 -7.88 -4.92 -11.75
C LEU A 165 -7.97 -3.47 -11.26
N SER A 166 -8.58 -3.23 -10.10
CA SER A 166 -8.63 -1.89 -9.52
C SER A 166 -7.26 -1.44 -9.02
N TRP A 167 -6.59 -2.21 -8.14
CA TRP A 167 -5.34 -1.81 -7.51
C TRP A 167 -4.12 -1.77 -8.43
N GLY A 168 -4.18 -2.45 -9.58
CA GLY A 168 -3.14 -2.36 -10.61
C GLY A 168 -3.27 -1.16 -11.54
N ALA A 169 -4.42 -0.48 -11.58
CA ALA A 169 -4.65 0.66 -12.46
C ALA A 169 -4.14 1.97 -11.85
#